data_AF-A0A7X0LF47-F1
#
_entry.id   AF-A0A7X0LF47-F1
#
_cell.length_a   1.000
_cell.length_b   1.000
_cell.length_c   1.000
_cell.angle_alpha   90.00
_cell.angle_beta   90.00
_cell.angle_gamma   90.00
#
_symmetry.space_group_name_H-M   'P 1'
#
loop_
_entity.id
_entity.type
_entity.pdbx_description
1 polymer ?
#
loop_
_entity_poly.entity_id
_entity_poly.type
_entity_poly.pdbx_seq_one_letter_code
_entity_poly.pdbx_strand_id
1 'polypeptide(L)'
;MQFESPKGPVHGDAHVQNLMVDTQGQVILIDFEAFCFDHPEWDLMVTATEHHSLGWQTDEQYADFVRAYGRDLHDWHGYDTLRRLQEFGMTTWLMQNVQEDERTAAEYQRRITGLRNDEAPRDWRPW
;
A
#
# COMPACT_ATOMS: atom_id res chain seq x y z
N MET A 1 -3.66 -2.25 19.02
CA MET A 1 -4.46 -2.42 17.80
C MET A 1 -5.14 -3.77 17.86
N GLN A 2 -6.43 -3.85 17.52
CA GLN A 2 -7.18 -5.12 17.46
C GLN A 2 -7.83 -5.24 16.08
N PHE A 3 -7.51 -6.29 15.35
CA PHE A 3 -8.15 -6.60 14.08
C PHE A 3 -9.61 -7.01 14.30
N GLU A 4 -10.49 -6.59 13.39
CA GLU A 4 -11.94 -6.80 13.48
C GLU A 4 -12.41 -7.91 12.54
N SER A 5 -11.68 -8.13 11.43
CA SER A 5 -11.99 -9.23 10.50
C SER A 5 -11.48 -10.58 11.02
N PRO A 6 -12.17 -11.69 10.69
CA PRO A 6 -11.59 -13.02 10.86
C PRO A 6 -10.33 -13.17 9.99
N LYS A 7 -9.42 -14.04 10.40
CA LYS A 7 -8.25 -14.40 9.58
C LYS A 7 -8.67 -15.17 8.33
N GLY A 8 -7.92 -14.99 7.26
CA GLY A 8 -8.11 -15.62 5.97
C GLY A 8 -6.81 -15.61 5.15
N PRO A 9 -6.87 -16.00 3.86
CA PRO A 9 -5.75 -15.82 2.95
C PRO A 9 -5.49 -14.33 2.73
N VAL A 10 -4.23 -13.93 2.85
CA VAL A 10 -3.75 -12.56 2.67
C VAL A 10 -2.58 -12.61 1.69
N HIS A 11 -2.62 -11.76 0.66
CA HIS A 11 -1.52 -11.64 -0.29
C HIS A 11 -0.25 -11.14 0.38
N GLY A 12 -0.41 -10.13 1.26
CA GLY A 12 0.67 -9.48 1.99
C GLY A 12 1.34 -8.35 1.21
N ASP A 13 1.00 -8.21 -0.08
CA ASP A 13 1.53 -7.18 -0.99
C ASP A 13 0.57 -6.91 -2.17
N ALA A 14 -0.71 -6.68 -1.87
CA ALA A 14 -1.78 -6.61 -2.86
C ALA A 14 -1.84 -5.28 -3.66
N HIS A 15 -0.74 -4.85 -4.29
CA HIS A 15 -0.71 -3.63 -5.11
C HIS A 15 -1.01 -3.91 -6.60
N VAL A 16 -1.35 -2.85 -7.34
CA VAL A 16 -1.82 -2.95 -8.74
C VAL A 16 -0.82 -3.60 -9.70
N GLN A 17 0.49 -3.53 -9.41
CA GLN A 17 1.50 -4.15 -10.29
C GLN A 17 1.56 -5.68 -10.12
N ASN A 18 0.97 -6.21 -9.05
CA ASN A 18 0.78 -7.65 -8.85
C ASN A 18 -0.50 -8.17 -9.53
N LEU A 19 -1.18 -7.35 -10.33
CA LEU A 19 -2.30 -7.73 -11.17
C LEU A 19 -1.88 -7.76 -12.65
N MET A 20 -1.94 -8.93 -13.27
CA MET A 20 -1.86 -9.06 -14.72
C MET A 20 -3.27 -9.18 -15.30
N VAL A 21 -3.54 -8.46 -16.38
CA VAL A 21 -4.81 -8.57 -17.12
C VAL A 21 -4.51 -9.10 -18.52
N ASP A 22 -5.09 -10.24 -18.86
CA ASP A 22 -4.91 -10.82 -20.20
C ASP A 22 -5.77 -10.11 -21.27
N THR A 23 -5.62 -10.53 -22.53
CA THR A 23 -6.37 -9.93 -23.65
C THR A 23 -7.87 -10.20 -23.62
N GLN A 24 -8.34 -11.11 -22.76
CA GLN A 24 -9.75 -11.43 -22.54
C GLN A 24 -10.32 -10.72 -21.30
N GLY A 25 -9.51 -9.95 -20.58
CA GLY A 25 -9.90 -9.26 -19.36
C GLY A 25 -9.85 -10.14 -18.11
N GLN A 26 -9.24 -11.33 -18.18
CA GLN A 26 -9.02 -12.16 -17.00
C GLN A 26 -7.93 -11.53 -16.14
N VAL A 27 -8.26 -11.26 -14.88
CA VAL A 27 -7.29 -10.79 -13.88
C VAL A 27 -6.59 -12.01 -13.27
N ILE A 28 -5.26 -11.95 -13.24
CA ILE A 28 -4.37 -12.92 -12.62
C ILE A 28 -3.56 -12.18 -11.56
N LEU A 29 -3.72 -12.62 -10.31
CA LEU A 29 -2.89 -12.17 -9.19
C LEU A 29 -1.58 -12.95 -9.20
N ILE A 30 -0.46 -12.28 -8.97
CA ILE A 30 0.90 -12.84 -9.00
C ILE A 30 1.68 -12.41 -7.76
N ASP A 31 2.88 -12.97 -7.58
CA ASP A 31 3.84 -12.59 -6.55
C ASP A 31 3.44 -12.92 -5.10
N PHE A 32 3.33 -14.22 -4.82
CA PHE A 32 2.84 -14.78 -3.56
C PHE A 32 3.94 -14.97 -2.50
N GLU A 33 5.06 -14.26 -2.57
CA GLU A 33 6.17 -14.48 -1.62
C GLU A 33 5.82 -14.07 -0.17
N ALA A 34 4.91 -13.09 -0.01
CA ALA A 34 4.38 -12.65 1.27
C ALA A 34 3.07 -13.34 1.69
N PHE A 35 2.57 -14.29 0.89
CA PHE A 35 1.25 -14.88 1.09
C PHE A 35 1.17 -15.66 2.40
N CYS A 36 0.15 -15.38 3.20
CA CYS A 36 -0.02 -15.99 4.51
C CYS A 36 -1.49 -16.12 4.93
N PHE A 37 -1.69 -16.69 6.13
CA PHE A 37 -3.00 -16.76 6.78
C PHE A 37 -3.08 -15.72 7.92
N ASP A 38 -3.64 -14.55 7.62
CA ASP A 38 -3.78 -13.47 8.58
C ASP A 38 -5.01 -12.57 8.31
N HIS A 39 -5.02 -11.36 8.85
CA HIS A 39 -6.15 -10.44 8.74
C HIS A 39 -6.16 -9.68 7.40
N PRO A 40 -7.31 -9.61 6.68
CA PRO A 40 -7.42 -8.93 5.38
C PRO A 40 -7.08 -7.43 5.39
N GLU A 41 -7.14 -6.79 6.56
CA GLU A 41 -6.71 -5.40 6.74
C GLU A 41 -5.30 -5.14 6.21
N TRP A 42 -4.43 -6.16 6.16
CA TRP A 42 -3.10 -6.09 5.54
C TRP A 42 -3.16 -5.78 4.03
N ASP A 43 -4.02 -6.47 3.28
CA ASP A 43 -4.15 -6.22 1.83
C ASP A 43 -4.85 -4.88 1.55
N LEU A 44 -5.85 -4.53 2.38
CA LEU A 44 -6.61 -3.27 2.23
C LEU A 44 -5.77 -2.02 2.48
N MET A 45 -4.83 -2.12 3.41
CA MET A 45 -3.95 -1.04 3.80
C MET A 45 -3.16 -0.50 2.60
N VAL A 46 -2.81 -1.34 1.64
CA VAL A 46 -2.04 -0.94 0.45
C VAL A 46 -2.80 0.13 -0.33
N THR A 47 -3.98 -0.19 -0.85
CA THR A 47 -4.80 0.75 -1.63
C THR A 47 -5.26 1.95 -0.80
N ALA A 48 -5.60 1.75 0.49
CA ALA A 48 -5.98 2.85 1.37
C ALA A 48 -4.82 3.82 1.64
N THR A 49 -3.57 3.35 1.71
CA THR A 49 -2.40 4.22 1.87
C THR A 49 -2.10 4.96 0.57
N GLU A 50 -2.14 4.26 -0.57
CA GLU A 50 -1.94 4.88 -1.90
C GLU A 50 -2.93 6.01 -2.18
N HIS A 51 -4.18 5.87 -1.75
CA HIS A 51 -5.18 6.92 -1.88
C HIS A 51 -4.97 8.06 -0.89
N HIS A 52 -5.08 7.79 0.42
CA HIS A 52 -5.16 8.85 1.45
C HIS A 52 -3.82 9.50 1.77
N SER A 53 -2.72 8.76 1.66
CA SER A 53 -1.38 9.30 1.97
C SER A 53 -0.71 9.84 0.72
N LEU A 54 -0.72 9.06 -0.36
CA LEU A 54 0.11 9.31 -1.54
C LEU A 54 -0.64 10.02 -2.68
N GLY A 55 -1.98 9.99 -2.67
CA GLY A 55 -2.79 10.58 -3.74
C GLY A 55 -2.64 9.90 -5.10
N TRP A 56 -2.24 8.62 -5.13
CA TRP A 56 -1.99 7.88 -6.38
C TRP A 56 -3.27 7.33 -7.01
N GLN A 57 -4.31 7.10 -6.21
CA GLN A 57 -5.63 6.67 -6.66
C GLN A 57 -6.61 7.84 -6.59
N THR A 58 -7.50 7.97 -7.58
CA THR A 58 -8.59 8.96 -7.54
C THR A 58 -9.66 8.57 -6.52
N ASP A 59 -10.44 9.54 -6.06
CA ASP A 59 -11.59 9.31 -5.17
C ASP A 59 -12.58 8.28 -5.75
N GLU A 60 -12.79 8.30 -7.07
CA GLU A 60 -13.67 7.35 -7.76
C GLU A 60 -13.11 5.93 -7.75
N GLN A 61 -11.82 5.76 -8.02
CA GLN A 61 -11.14 4.46 -7.95
C GLN A 61 -11.17 3.88 -6.53
N TYR A 62 -10.91 4.73 -5.53
CA TYR A 62 -10.98 4.30 -4.13
C TYR A 62 -12.41 3.93 -3.70
N ALA A 63 -13.41 4.71 -4.11
CA ALA A 63 -14.81 4.42 -3.83
C ALA A 63 -15.27 3.09 -4.46
N ASP A 64 -14.81 2.79 -5.67
CA ASP A 64 -15.07 1.51 -6.33
C ASP A 64 -14.38 0.33 -5.62
N PHE A 65 -13.14 0.51 -5.17
CA PHE A 65 -12.42 -0.47 -4.35
C PHE A 65 -13.16 -0.78 -3.04
N VAL A 66 -13.53 0.26 -2.28
CA VAL A 66 -14.30 0.12 -1.03
C VAL A 66 -15.63 -0.59 -1.28
N ARG A 67 -16.33 -0.26 -2.37
CA ARG A 67 -17.60 -0.90 -2.72
C ARG A 67 -17.43 -2.37 -3.08
N ALA A 68 -16.41 -2.72 -3.83
CA ALA A 68 -16.11 -4.10 -4.21
C ALA A 68 -15.71 -4.95 -3.00
N TYR A 69 -14.94 -4.38 -2.08
CA TYR A 69 -14.50 -5.07 -0.87
C TYR A 69 -15.57 -5.11 0.23
N GLY A 70 -16.47 -4.13 0.25
CA GLY A 70 -17.53 -3.98 1.26
C GLY A 70 -17.07 -3.35 2.56
N ARG A 71 -15.86 -2.79 2.63
CA ARG A 71 -15.30 -2.12 3.82
C ARG A 71 -14.30 -1.04 3.43
N ASP A 72 -14.41 0.11 4.08
CA ASP A 72 -13.37 1.15 4.09
C ASP A 72 -12.44 0.92 5.29
N LEU A 73 -11.14 0.86 5.03
CA LEU A 73 -10.16 0.74 6.10
C LEU A 73 -9.88 2.09 6.78
N HIS A 74 -10.09 3.22 6.11
CA HIS A 74 -9.72 4.53 6.62
C HIS A 74 -10.41 4.89 7.95
N ASP A 75 -11.67 4.49 8.10
CA ASP A 75 -12.46 4.72 9.32
C ASP A 75 -12.11 3.76 10.47
N TRP A 76 -11.28 2.75 10.22
CA TRP A 76 -10.91 1.76 11.23
C TRP A 76 -9.80 2.27 12.15
N HIS A 77 -9.96 2.06 13.46
CA HIS A 77 -9.04 2.58 14.49
C HIS A 77 -7.58 2.12 14.35
N GLY A 78 -7.31 1.02 13.64
CA GLY A 78 -5.96 0.52 13.37
C GLY A 78 -5.31 1.09 12.11
N TYR A 79 -6.05 1.85 11.30
CA TYR A 79 -5.59 2.35 10.00
C TYR A 79 -4.30 3.16 10.11
N ASP A 80 -4.21 4.13 11.03
CA ASP A 80 -3.01 4.98 11.13
C ASP A 80 -1.75 4.15 11.46
N THR A 81 -1.89 3.09 12.25
CA THR A 81 -0.76 2.19 12.53
C THR A 81 -0.34 1.41 11.30
N LEU A 82 -1.31 0.85 10.57
CA LEU A 82 -1.05 0.11 9.33
C LEU A 82 -0.47 1.01 8.23
N ARG A 83 -1.06 2.19 8.01
CA ARG A 83 -0.56 3.21 7.08
C ARG A 83 0.92 3.52 7.32
N ARG A 84 1.33 3.74 8.57
CA ARG A 84 2.74 3.97 8.93
C ARG A 84 3.64 2.79 8.63
N LEU A 85 3.16 1.56 8.87
CA LEU A 85 3.90 0.35 8.52
C LEU A 85 4.06 0.21 7.00
N GLN A 86 3.02 0.50 6.22
CA GLN A 86 3.09 0.51 4.76
C GLN A 86 4.07 1.56 4.24
N GLU A 87 3.94 2.81 4.69
CA GLU A 87 4.85 3.90 4.32
C GLU A 87 6.32 3.56 4.65
N PHE A 88 6.54 2.94 5.81
CA PHE A 88 7.86 2.46 6.21
C PHE A 88 8.34 1.32 5.30
N GLY A 89 7.50 0.31 5.04
CA GLY A 89 7.80 -0.80 4.12
C GLY A 89 8.22 -0.31 2.73
N MET A 90 7.41 0.56 2.13
CA MET A 90 7.69 1.19 0.82
C MET A 90 9.01 1.96 0.82
N THR A 91 9.36 2.62 1.94
CA THR A 91 10.63 3.34 2.08
C THR A 91 11.81 2.39 2.20
N THR A 92 11.68 1.30 2.95
CA THR A 92 12.74 0.29 3.10
C THR A 92 12.98 -0.50 1.83
N TRP A 93 11.93 -0.75 1.04
CA TRP A 93 12.07 -1.34 -0.29
C TRP A 93 12.89 -0.42 -1.21
N LEU A 94 12.54 0.87 -1.26
CA LEU A 94 13.28 1.85 -2.06
C LEU A 94 14.75 1.98 -1.62
N MET A 95 15.00 1.86 -0.31
CA MET A 95 16.36 1.90 0.27
C MET A 95 17.30 0.88 -0.36
N GLN A 96 16.80 -0.27 -0.82
CA GLN A 96 17.64 -1.33 -1.40
C GLN A 96 18.32 -0.88 -2.71
N ASN A 97 17.74 0.10 -3.41
CA ASN A 97 18.17 0.54 -4.74
C ASN A 97 18.93 1.88 -4.73
N VAL A 98 19.18 2.48 -3.56
CA VAL A 98 19.75 3.85 -3.45
C VAL A 98 21.19 3.98 -3.95
N GLN A 99 21.92 2.89 -4.07
CA GLN A 99 23.28 2.91 -4.63
C GLN A 99 23.30 2.83 -6.15
N GLU A 100 22.18 2.48 -6.78
CA GLU A 100 22.08 2.23 -8.22
C GLU A 100 21.66 3.47 -9.01
N ASP A 101 20.89 4.38 -8.38
CA ASP A 101 20.36 5.59 -9.02
C ASP A 101 20.26 6.78 -8.05
N GLU A 102 20.79 7.92 -8.48
CA GLU A 102 20.74 9.17 -7.69
C GLU A 102 19.31 9.67 -7.48
N ARG A 103 18.39 9.41 -8.41
CA ARG A 103 16.98 9.84 -8.24
C ARG A 103 16.29 9.03 -7.16
N THR A 104 16.51 7.71 -7.16
CA THR A 104 16.10 6.80 -6.08
C THR A 104 16.66 7.23 -4.73
N ALA A 105 17.95 7.56 -4.64
CA ALA A 105 18.55 8.08 -3.41
C ALA A 105 17.89 9.38 -2.93
N ALA A 106 17.61 10.31 -3.83
CA ALA A 106 16.93 11.56 -3.51
C ALA A 106 15.48 11.34 -3.04
N GLU A 107 14.77 10.40 -3.65
CA GLU A 107 13.42 9.99 -3.23
C GLU A 107 13.44 9.36 -1.85
N TYR A 108 14.37 8.43 -1.59
CA TYR A 108 14.54 7.82 -0.27
C TYR A 108 14.73 8.87 0.84
N GLN A 109 15.56 9.89 0.62
CA GLN A 109 15.74 10.99 1.59
C GLN A 109 14.46 11.80 1.83
N ARG A 110 13.65 12.03 0.78
CA ARG A 110 12.33 12.67 0.93
C ARG A 110 11.39 11.81 1.76
N ARG A 111 11.31 10.51 1.48
CA ARG A 111 10.45 9.57 2.22
C ARG A 111 10.84 9.48 3.70
N ILE A 112 12.13 9.37 4.02
CA ILE A 112 12.62 9.38 5.41
C ILE A 112 12.27 10.69 6.13
N THR A 113 12.36 11.83 5.44
CA THR A 113 11.97 13.12 6.00
C THR A 113 10.47 13.17 6.28
N GLY A 114 9.65 12.68 5.35
CA GLY A 114 8.20 12.52 5.53
C GLY A 114 7.86 11.61 6.71
N LEU A 115 8.48 10.44 6.81
CA LEU A 115 8.24 9.49 7.91
C LEU A 115 8.57 10.07 9.30
N ARG A 116 9.47 11.06 9.39
CA ARG A 116 9.82 11.74 10.65
C ARG A 116 8.86 12.89 11.00
N ASN A 117 8.05 13.33 10.05
CA ASN A 117 7.08 14.41 10.23
C ASN A 117 5.72 13.97 9.67
N ASP A 118 4.82 13.57 10.56
CA ASP A 118 3.52 13.03 10.19
C ASP A 118 2.65 14.00 9.39
N GLU A 119 2.80 15.30 9.63
CA GLU A 119 2.08 16.36 8.92
C GLU A 119 2.68 16.70 7.56
N ALA A 120 3.87 16.17 7.22
CA ALA A 120 4.50 16.43 5.94
C ALA A 120 3.73 15.72 4.81
N PRO A 121 3.43 16.40 3.70
CA PRO A 121 2.79 15.76 2.55
C PRO A 121 3.65 14.60 2.04
N ARG A 122 3.02 13.48 1.68
CA ARG A 122 3.69 12.36 1.02
C ARG A 122 3.68 12.56 -0.49
N ASP A 123 4.40 13.58 -0.97
CA ASP A 123 4.64 13.81 -2.40
C ASP A 123 5.68 12.80 -2.92
N TRP A 124 5.32 11.52 -2.83
CA TRP A 124 6.19 10.39 -3.14
C TRP A 124 5.95 9.93 -4.56
N ARG A 125 7.02 9.58 -5.26
CA ARG A 125 6.94 9.06 -6.62
C ARG A 125 6.69 7.55 -6.58
N PRO A 126 5.88 6.99 -7.48
CA PRO A 126 5.54 5.55 -7.49
C PRO A 126 6.64 4.63 -8.04
N TRP A 127 7.88 5.12 -8.23
CA TRP A 127 9.02 4.35 -8.75
C TRP A 127 10.28 4.62 -7.93
#